data_AF-A0A940R884-F1
#
_entry.id   AF-A0A940R884-F1
#
_cell.length_a   1.000
_cell.length_b   1.000
_cell.length_c   1.000
_cell.angle_alpha   90.00
_cell.angle_beta   90.00
_cell.angle_gamma   90.00
#
_symmetry.space_group_name_H-M   'P 1'
#
loop_
_entity.id
_entity.type
_entity.pdbx_description
1 polymer ?
#
loop_
_entity_poly.entity_id
_entity_poly.type
_entity_poly.pdbx_seq_one_letter_code
_entity_poly.pdbx_strand_id
1 'polypeptide(L)'
;MKQWILTLIVMAQGAFAHAFVVESGFIQQASGQYVKSTSVTCDLKSAPQCRKLCQNPAVCVREEPYCRNCAGTTSPLLRQLFTELSRLYTIKNLVSDLSPLVQYMASQSYVLLGVDSVFNYYTPVGGDVFVNELKAFCGDSAPTAMLVVKLDPVHQPFELSYVLCRPTNGETVAFEVMPRQPTIGQRLLNTPIIFNLN
;
A
#
# COMPACT_ATOMS: atom_id res chain seq x y z
N MET A 1 58.91 -12.69 24.91
CA MET A 1 58.73 -12.47 23.46
C MET A 1 57.31 -12.82 23.07
N LYS A 2 56.60 -11.84 22.47
CA LYS A 2 55.37 -11.94 21.65
C LYS A 2 54.15 -12.69 22.20
N GLN A 3 53.28 -11.96 22.91
CA GLN A 3 51.84 -12.25 22.96
C GLN A 3 51.18 -11.76 21.65
N TRP A 4 50.45 -12.66 21.00
CA TRP A 4 49.65 -12.37 19.81
C TRP A 4 48.28 -11.87 20.24
N ILE A 5 47.96 -10.61 19.93
CA ILE A 5 46.60 -10.07 20.05
C ILE A 5 45.92 -10.31 18.69
N LEU A 6 45.00 -11.27 18.66
CA LEU A 6 44.10 -11.53 17.54
C LEU A 6 42.86 -10.66 17.75
N THR A 7 42.87 -9.45 17.18
CA THR A 7 41.71 -8.55 17.17
C THR A 7 40.76 -9.02 16.07
N LEU A 8 39.71 -9.73 16.47
CA LEU A 8 38.60 -10.13 15.60
C LEU A 8 37.75 -8.90 15.27
N ILE A 9 38.00 -8.29 14.10
CA ILE A 9 37.16 -7.24 13.54
C ILE A 9 35.87 -7.91 13.06
N VAL A 10 34.84 -7.88 13.91
CA VAL A 10 33.47 -8.21 13.52
C VAL A 10 32.99 -7.10 12.59
N MET A 11 33.04 -7.36 11.28
CA MET A 11 32.34 -6.56 10.29
C MET A 11 30.83 -6.75 10.52
N ALA A 12 30.24 -5.87 11.32
CA ALA A 12 28.81 -5.66 11.31
C ALA A 12 28.43 -5.12 9.93
N GLN A 13 28.01 -6.02 9.03
CA GLN A 13 27.28 -5.64 7.83
C GLN A 13 25.94 -5.06 8.29
N GLY A 14 25.93 -3.74 8.54
CA GLY A 14 24.69 -3.01 8.71
C GLY A 14 23.85 -3.24 7.45
N ALA A 15 22.69 -3.86 7.62
CA ALA A 15 21.67 -3.88 6.59
C ALA A 15 21.43 -2.42 6.19
N PHE A 16 21.86 -2.06 4.99
CA PHE A 16 21.70 -0.72 4.47
C PHE A 16 20.20 -0.51 4.23
N ALA A 17 19.55 0.20 5.15
CA ALA A 17 18.19 0.67 4.99
C ALA A 17 18.14 1.61 3.76
N HIS A 18 17.13 1.42 2.92
CA HIS A 18 16.94 2.10 1.64
C HIS A 18 15.81 3.11 1.82
N ALA A 19 16.13 4.39 2.01
CA ALA A 19 15.10 5.35 2.38
C ALA A 19 14.29 5.78 1.15
N PHE A 20 13.18 5.07 0.94
CA PHE A 20 12.12 5.39 0.00
C PHE A 20 10.87 5.72 0.80
N VAL A 21 10.42 6.97 0.70
CA VAL A 21 9.28 7.47 1.48
C VAL A 21 8.19 7.89 0.51
N VAL A 22 7.03 7.25 0.62
CA VAL A 22 5.83 7.64 -0.11
C VAL A 22 4.91 8.40 0.84
N GLU A 23 4.38 9.52 0.37
CA GLU A 23 3.41 10.35 1.06
C GLU A 23 2.27 10.73 0.11
N SER A 24 1.09 10.92 0.68
CA SER A 24 -0.09 11.43 -0.03
C SER A 24 -0.52 12.73 0.65
N GLY A 25 -0.80 13.76 -0.13
CA GLY A 25 -1.24 15.07 0.38
C GLY A 25 -2.06 15.84 -0.66
N PHE A 26 -2.42 17.09 -0.34
CA PHE A 26 -3.13 17.98 -1.26
C PHE A 26 -2.28 19.19 -1.62
N ILE A 27 -2.20 19.51 -2.90
CA ILE A 27 -1.58 20.74 -3.41
C ILE A 27 -2.67 21.67 -3.93
N GLN A 28 -2.55 22.96 -3.62
CA GLN A 28 -3.43 23.99 -4.16
C GLN A 28 -2.87 24.45 -5.51
N GLN A 29 -3.65 24.27 -6.57
CA GLN A 29 -3.30 24.76 -7.90
C GLN A 29 -3.52 26.27 -8.01
N ALA A 30 -2.90 26.90 -9.01
CA ALA A 30 -3.06 28.34 -9.30
C ALA A 30 -4.52 28.74 -9.56
N SER A 31 -5.37 27.80 -9.96
CA SER A 31 -6.82 27.95 -10.14
C SER A 31 -7.60 27.99 -8.82
N GLY A 32 -6.94 27.78 -7.68
CA GLY A 32 -7.56 27.64 -6.35
C GLY A 32 -8.11 26.25 -6.05
N GLN A 33 -8.02 25.30 -6.99
CA GLN A 33 -8.46 23.92 -6.79
C GLN A 33 -7.44 23.12 -5.97
N TYR A 34 -7.92 22.28 -5.06
CA TYR A 34 -7.08 21.32 -4.34
C TYR A 34 -7.03 20.01 -5.11
N VAL A 35 -5.81 19.59 -5.47
CA VAL A 35 -5.56 18.33 -6.16
C VAL A 35 -4.73 17.43 -5.27
N LYS A 36 -5.13 16.17 -5.20
CA LYS A 36 -4.39 15.17 -4.45
C LYS A 36 -3.08 14.85 -5.17
N SER A 37 -2.00 14.79 -4.42
CA SER A 37 -0.66 14.55 -4.92
C SER A 37 0.00 13.43 -4.14
N THR A 38 0.81 12.64 -4.84
CA THR A 38 1.74 11.68 -4.26
C THR A 38 3.14 12.29 -4.29
N SER A 39 3.80 12.31 -3.14
CA SER A 39 5.22 12.66 -3.03
C SER A 39 6.03 11.40 -2.77
N VAL A 40 7.11 11.22 -3.52
CA VAL A 40 8.07 10.13 -3.35
C VAL A 40 9.43 10.76 -3.08
N THR A 41 9.97 10.51 -1.90
CA THR A 41 11.31 10.96 -1.51
C THR A 41 12.28 9.77 -1.57
N CYS A 42 13.41 9.98 -2.22
CA CYS A 42 14.46 8.99 -2.41
C CYS A 42 15.77 9.44 -1.76
N ASP A 43 16.49 8.49 -1.18
CA ASP A 43 17.89 8.64 -0.82
C ASP A 43 18.83 8.53 -2.05
N LEU A 44 20.14 8.69 -1.82
CA LEU A 44 21.16 8.63 -2.87
C LEU A 44 21.19 7.28 -3.62
N LYS A 45 20.79 6.17 -2.97
CA LYS A 45 20.79 4.84 -3.56
C LYS A 45 19.51 4.54 -4.36
N SER A 46 18.39 5.11 -3.95
CA SER A 46 17.09 5.08 -4.66
C SER A 46 16.91 6.24 -5.66
N ALA A 47 17.92 7.09 -5.81
CA ALA A 47 17.94 8.17 -6.78
C ALA A 47 17.65 7.76 -8.24
N PRO A 48 18.09 6.58 -8.74
CA PRO A 48 17.69 6.13 -10.08
C PRO A 48 16.18 5.93 -10.23
N GLN A 49 15.50 5.48 -9.17
CA GLN A 49 14.06 5.26 -9.13
C GLN A 49 13.30 6.58 -9.20
N CYS A 50 13.68 7.57 -8.38
CA CYS A 50 13.07 8.90 -8.45
C CYS A 50 13.36 9.61 -9.78
N ARG A 51 14.57 9.46 -10.36
CA ARG A 51 14.87 9.97 -11.70
C ARG A 51 13.96 9.37 -12.77
N LYS A 52 13.65 8.08 -12.68
CA LYS A 52 12.70 7.42 -13.60
C LYS A 52 11.29 7.96 -13.46
N LEU A 53 10.86 8.34 -12.25
CA LEU A 53 9.51 8.83 -11.99
C LEU A 53 9.31 10.31 -12.37
N CYS A 54 10.25 11.18 -12.00
CA CYS A 54 10.08 12.63 -12.08
C CYS A 54 11.32 13.39 -12.61
N GLN A 55 12.33 12.71 -13.15
CA GLN A 55 13.60 13.32 -13.58
C GLN A 55 14.38 14.04 -12.46
N ASN A 56 13.95 13.88 -11.21
CA ASN A 56 14.59 14.44 -10.02
C ASN A 56 15.09 13.30 -9.14
N PRO A 57 16.37 13.30 -8.71
CA PRO A 57 16.95 12.22 -7.91
C PRO A 57 16.51 12.19 -6.43
N ALA A 58 15.97 13.27 -5.89
CA ALA A 58 15.69 13.40 -4.46
C ALA A 58 14.20 13.36 -4.13
N VAL A 59 13.38 14.11 -4.87
CA VAL A 59 11.94 14.23 -4.60
C VAL A 59 11.16 14.21 -5.90
N CYS A 60 10.08 13.46 -5.91
CA CYS A 60 9.16 13.32 -7.02
C CYS A 60 7.74 13.58 -6.54
N VAL A 61 7.16 14.72 -6.94
CA VAL A 61 5.77 15.06 -6.64
C VAL A 61 4.95 14.90 -7.91
N ARG A 62 3.87 14.13 -7.84
CA ARG A 62 2.97 13.90 -8.96
C ARG A 62 1.53 14.08 -8.52
N GLU A 63 0.72 14.66 -9.39
CA GLU A 63 -0.72 14.66 -9.21
C GLU A 63 -1.23 13.22 -9.35
N GLU A 64 -2.07 12.81 -8.40
CA GLU A 64 -2.69 11.49 -8.42
C GLU A 64 -3.73 11.47 -9.55
N PRO A 65 -3.75 10.42 -10.39
CA PRO A 65 -4.76 10.27 -11.43
C PRO A 65 -6.16 10.28 -10.79
N TYR A 66 -7.04 11.10 -11.33
CA TYR A 66 -8.40 11.22 -10.80
C TYR A 66 -9.20 9.95 -11.10
N CYS A 67 -9.74 9.32 -10.07
CA CYS A 67 -10.79 8.34 -10.24
C CYS A 67 -12.14 9.03 -10.45
N ARG A 68 -12.80 8.76 -11.59
CA ARG A 68 -14.14 9.27 -11.88
C ARG A 68 -15.16 8.58 -10.97
N ASN A 69 -15.84 9.32 -10.10
CA ASN A 69 -16.90 8.84 -9.20
C ASN A 69 -16.45 7.97 -8.01
N CYS A 70 -15.17 7.98 -7.65
CA CYS A 70 -14.73 7.36 -6.39
C CYS A 70 -15.26 8.11 -5.16
N ALA A 71 -15.49 9.42 -5.28
CA ALA A 71 -16.10 10.22 -4.23
C ALA A 71 -17.58 9.82 -4.10
N GLY A 72 -17.95 9.18 -2.98
CA GLY A 72 -19.34 8.77 -2.73
C GLY A 72 -19.70 7.34 -3.13
N THR A 73 -18.87 6.36 -2.75
CA THR A 73 -19.30 4.95 -2.50
C THR A 73 -19.77 4.08 -3.67
N THR A 74 -19.77 4.55 -4.91
CA THR A 74 -20.26 3.74 -6.03
C THR A 74 -19.36 2.54 -6.34
N SER A 75 -18.05 2.64 -6.05
CA SER A 75 -17.12 1.51 -6.21
C SER A 75 -17.34 0.46 -5.12
N PRO A 76 -17.80 -0.76 -5.47
CA PRO A 76 -17.99 -1.84 -4.50
C PRO A 76 -16.67 -2.26 -3.85
N LEU A 77 -15.57 -2.18 -4.60
CA LEU A 77 -14.22 -2.48 -4.11
C LEU A 77 -13.83 -1.52 -3.00
N LEU A 78 -13.95 -0.20 -3.19
CA LEU A 78 -13.54 0.76 -2.17
C LEU A 78 -14.31 0.56 -0.87
N ARG A 79 -15.63 0.34 -0.97
CA ARG A 79 -16.45 0.00 0.19
C ARG A 79 -15.90 -1.23 0.91
N GLN A 80 -15.64 -2.31 0.18
CA GLN A 80 -15.11 -3.55 0.72
C GLN A 80 -13.73 -3.37 1.37
N LEU A 81 -12.85 -2.55 0.78
CA LEU A 81 -11.55 -2.23 1.35
C LEU A 81 -11.66 -1.49 2.69
N PHE A 82 -12.60 -0.55 2.83
CA PHE A 82 -12.76 0.18 4.09
C PHE A 82 -13.47 -0.63 5.19
N THR A 83 -14.21 -1.69 4.85
CA THR A 83 -14.99 -2.46 5.82
C THR A 83 -14.42 -3.84 6.16
N GLU A 84 -13.79 -4.54 5.21
CA GLU A 84 -13.43 -5.96 5.36
C GLU A 84 -12.03 -6.28 4.78
N LEU A 85 -11.08 -5.34 4.83
CA LEU A 85 -9.76 -5.48 4.21
C LEU A 85 -9.05 -6.79 4.61
N SER A 86 -8.93 -7.07 5.92
CA SER A 86 -8.14 -8.20 6.42
C SER A 86 -8.76 -9.55 6.07
N ARG A 87 -10.07 -9.58 5.85
CA ARG A 87 -10.83 -10.76 5.41
C ARG A 87 -10.70 -11.01 3.92
N LEU A 88 -10.65 -9.95 3.11
CA LEU A 88 -10.64 -10.05 1.65
C LEU A 88 -9.24 -10.21 1.07
N TYR A 89 -8.23 -9.65 1.73
CA TYR A 89 -6.85 -9.66 1.25
C TYR A 89 -5.90 -10.30 2.26
N THR A 90 -4.77 -10.77 1.74
CA THR A 90 -3.65 -11.25 2.53
C THR A 90 -2.33 -10.77 1.93
N ILE A 91 -1.29 -10.69 2.75
CA ILE A 91 0.05 -10.39 2.28
C ILE A 91 0.53 -11.57 1.44
N LYS A 92 0.88 -11.28 0.20
CA LYS A 92 1.52 -12.23 -0.69
C LYS A 92 3.02 -12.23 -0.45
N ASN A 93 3.65 -11.06 -0.53
CA ASN A 93 5.09 -10.90 -0.37
C ASN A 93 5.45 -9.55 0.25
N LEU A 94 6.55 -9.51 0.99
CA LEU A 94 7.26 -8.27 1.28
C LEU A 94 8.04 -7.84 0.01
N VAL A 95 7.90 -6.59 -0.39
CA VAL A 95 8.61 -6.04 -1.57
C VAL A 95 10.02 -5.62 -1.13
N SER A 96 11.01 -6.46 -1.43
CA SER A 96 12.42 -6.19 -1.12
C SER A 96 13.11 -5.30 -2.17
N ASP A 97 12.74 -5.45 -3.44
CA ASP A 97 13.13 -4.55 -4.53
C ASP A 97 11.96 -3.62 -4.86
N LEU A 98 12.15 -2.32 -4.67
CA LEU A 98 11.12 -1.30 -4.93
C LEU A 98 10.96 -0.99 -6.43
N SER A 99 11.82 -1.51 -7.30
CA SER A 99 11.75 -1.27 -8.74
C SER A 99 10.38 -1.58 -9.37
N PRO A 100 9.69 -2.71 -9.04
CA PRO A 100 8.36 -3.00 -9.55
C PRO A 100 7.30 -2.01 -9.05
N LEU A 101 7.36 -1.62 -7.76
CA LEU A 101 6.46 -0.60 -7.20
C LEU A 101 6.66 0.75 -7.90
N VAL A 102 7.90 1.14 -8.13
CA VAL A 102 8.26 2.38 -8.84
C VAL A 102 7.76 2.35 -10.28
N GLN A 103 7.98 1.26 -11.02
CA GLN A 103 7.44 1.11 -12.37
C GLN A 103 5.91 1.18 -12.39
N TYR A 104 5.28 0.55 -11.40
CA TYR A 104 3.84 0.60 -11.24
C TYR A 104 3.35 2.04 -10.97
N MET A 105 3.99 2.76 -10.04
CA MET A 105 3.68 4.16 -9.78
C MET A 105 3.97 5.06 -10.99
N ALA A 106 4.94 4.70 -11.84
CA ALA A 106 5.21 5.43 -13.08
C ALA A 106 3.99 5.43 -14.02
N SER A 107 3.22 4.33 -14.06
CA SER A 107 2.08 4.12 -14.96
C SER A 107 0.85 5.01 -14.73
N GLN A 108 0.76 5.71 -13.60
CA GLN A 108 -0.40 6.54 -13.22
C GLN A 108 -1.75 5.82 -13.29
N SER A 109 -1.78 4.49 -13.18
CA SER A 109 -3.02 3.71 -13.18
C SER A 109 -3.36 3.26 -11.76
N TYR A 110 -3.26 4.18 -10.79
CA TYR A 110 -3.45 3.85 -9.37
C TYR A 110 -3.98 5.03 -8.55
N VAL A 111 -4.66 4.74 -7.45
CA VAL A 111 -4.98 5.69 -6.38
C VAL A 111 -4.38 5.23 -5.06
N LEU A 112 -3.98 6.18 -4.22
CA LEU A 112 -3.52 5.91 -2.87
C LEU A 112 -4.67 6.14 -1.88
N LEU A 113 -4.93 5.24 -0.95
CA LEU A 113 -5.98 5.48 0.05
C LEU A 113 -5.34 5.41 1.43
N GLY A 114 -5.23 6.57 2.09
CA GLY A 114 -4.89 6.65 3.50
C GLY A 114 -6.10 6.41 4.40
N VAL A 115 -5.84 6.29 5.70
CA VAL A 115 -6.87 6.19 6.75
C VAL A 115 -7.78 7.41 6.77
N ASP A 116 -7.20 8.57 6.47
CA ASP A 116 -7.82 9.88 6.41
C ASP A 116 -8.43 10.21 5.03
N SER A 117 -8.50 9.22 4.13
CA SER A 117 -8.99 9.44 2.78
C SER A 117 -10.44 9.91 2.78
N VAL A 118 -10.73 10.91 1.95
CA VAL A 118 -12.10 11.40 1.66
C VAL A 118 -13.03 10.31 1.10
N PHE A 119 -12.47 9.19 0.64
CA PHE A 119 -13.23 8.04 0.15
C PHE A 119 -13.76 7.13 1.28
N ASN A 120 -13.28 7.31 2.51
CA ASN A 120 -13.77 6.61 3.69
C ASN A 120 -15.11 7.22 4.16
N TYR A 121 -16.19 6.80 3.51
CA TYR A 121 -17.55 7.29 3.82
C TYR A 121 -18.22 6.53 4.97
N TYR A 122 -17.73 5.33 5.29
CA TYR A 122 -18.39 4.40 6.21
C TYR A 122 -17.98 4.57 7.67
N THR A 123 -16.84 5.19 7.91
CA THR A 123 -16.37 5.54 9.25
C THR A 123 -16.02 7.02 9.28
N PRO A 124 -16.11 7.70 10.44
CA PRO A 124 -15.50 9.02 10.57
C PRO A 124 -14.06 8.94 10.05
N VAL A 125 -13.60 9.95 9.33
CA VAL A 125 -12.20 10.06 8.87
C VAL A 125 -11.28 9.68 10.04
N GLY A 126 -10.47 8.62 9.91
CA GLY A 126 -9.64 8.11 11.02
C GLY A 126 -10.29 7.09 11.97
N GLY A 127 -11.43 6.48 11.63
CA GLY A 127 -12.14 5.56 12.52
C GLY A 127 -11.33 4.34 12.95
N ASP A 128 -11.36 4.01 14.25
CA ASP A 128 -10.59 2.93 14.87
C ASP A 128 -10.79 1.56 14.20
N VAL A 129 -11.98 1.31 13.65
CA VAL A 129 -12.32 0.04 12.97
C VAL A 129 -11.41 -0.20 11.78
N PHE A 130 -11.26 0.79 10.88
CA PHE A 130 -10.42 0.64 9.70
C PHE A 130 -8.93 0.59 10.06
N VAL A 131 -8.50 1.38 11.05
CA VAL A 131 -7.13 1.30 11.58
C VAL A 131 -6.85 -0.09 12.13
N ASN A 132 -7.79 -0.70 12.85
CA ASN A 132 -7.62 -2.05 13.38
C ASN A 132 -7.53 -3.12 12.28
N GLU A 133 -8.27 -2.98 11.18
CA GLU A 133 -8.11 -3.84 10.00
C GLU A 133 -6.70 -3.73 9.40
N LEU A 134 -6.16 -2.50 9.33
CA LEU A 134 -4.81 -2.23 8.83
C LEU A 134 -3.71 -2.74 9.75
N LYS A 135 -3.97 -2.89 11.06
CA LYS A 135 -2.99 -3.51 11.99
C LYS A 135 -2.62 -4.94 11.59
N ALA A 136 -3.51 -5.67 10.92
CA ALA A 136 -3.20 -7.00 10.40
C ALA A 136 -2.07 -6.99 9.35
N PHE A 137 -1.83 -5.84 8.71
CA PHE A 137 -0.79 -5.66 7.69
C PHE A 137 0.40 -4.87 8.22
N CYS A 138 0.13 -3.74 8.89
CA CYS A 138 1.14 -2.75 9.27
C CYS A 138 1.48 -2.71 10.76
N GLY A 139 0.82 -3.52 11.60
CA GLY A 139 0.97 -3.46 13.06
C GLY A 139 0.76 -2.04 13.59
N ASP A 140 1.69 -1.54 14.40
CA ASP A 140 1.62 -0.19 14.98
C ASP A 140 1.74 0.94 13.95
N SER A 141 2.17 0.63 12.71
CA SER A 141 2.22 1.59 11.60
C SER A 141 0.90 1.68 10.83
N ALA A 142 -0.19 1.08 11.32
CA ALA A 142 -1.51 1.15 10.69
C ALA A 142 -2.06 2.58 10.48
N PRO A 143 -1.88 3.55 11.40
CA PRO A 143 -2.42 4.90 11.22
C PRO A 143 -1.85 5.66 10.02
N THR A 144 -0.64 5.31 9.58
CA THR A 144 0.07 5.91 8.45
C THR A 144 0.04 5.03 7.20
N ALA A 145 -0.73 3.94 7.24
CA ALA A 145 -0.79 3.00 6.13
C ALA A 145 -1.50 3.62 4.92
N MET A 146 -1.02 3.29 3.73
CA MET A 146 -1.64 3.66 2.47
C MET A 146 -1.91 2.42 1.63
N LEU A 147 -3.12 2.34 1.08
CA LEU A 147 -3.53 1.31 0.14
C LEU A 147 -3.25 1.77 -1.29
N VAL A 148 -2.58 0.94 -2.09
CA VAL A 148 -2.35 1.20 -3.51
C VAL A 148 -3.35 0.41 -4.32
N VAL A 149 -4.37 1.10 -4.84
CA VAL A 149 -5.45 0.49 -5.60
C VAL A 149 -5.26 0.76 -7.08
N LYS A 150 -5.29 -0.30 -7.90
CA LYS A 150 -5.23 -0.24 -9.36
C LYS A 150 -6.49 0.36 -9.93
N LEU A 151 -6.28 1.18 -10.96
CA LEU A 151 -7.33 1.72 -11.81
C LEU A 151 -7.36 0.97 -13.14
N ASP A 152 -8.57 0.71 -13.64
CA ASP A 152 -8.80 0.15 -14.96
C ASP A 152 -8.62 1.22 -16.06
N PRO A 153 -8.73 0.87 -17.36
CA PRO A 153 -8.60 1.85 -18.45
C PRO A 153 -9.62 3.00 -18.42
N VAL A 154 -10.74 2.86 -17.70
CA VAL A 154 -11.76 3.89 -17.49
C VAL A 154 -11.62 4.59 -16.12
N HIS A 155 -10.46 4.42 -15.48
CA HIS A 155 -10.09 5.04 -14.21
C HIS A 155 -11.00 4.63 -13.04
N GLN A 156 -11.49 3.39 -13.03
CA GLN A 156 -12.25 2.80 -11.93
C GLN A 156 -11.37 1.89 -11.06
N PRO A 157 -11.52 1.91 -9.72
CA PRO A 157 -10.79 1.01 -8.84
C PRO A 157 -11.25 -0.43 -9.04
N PHE A 158 -10.32 -1.34 -9.35
CA PHE A 158 -10.67 -2.74 -9.60
C PHE A 158 -9.87 -3.76 -8.77
N GLU A 159 -8.68 -3.42 -8.27
CA GLU A 159 -7.86 -4.35 -7.48
C GLU A 159 -6.95 -3.61 -6.49
N LEU A 160 -6.87 -4.10 -5.24
CA LEU A 160 -5.80 -3.68 -4.31
C LEU A 160 -4.51 -4.44 -4.64
N SER A 161 -3.41 -3.73 -4.84
CA SER A 161 -2.13 -4.34 -5.24
C SER A 161 -1.05 -4.27 -4.17
N TYR A 162 -0.97 -3.15 -3.46
CA TYR A 162 0.02 -2.97 -2.41
C TYR A 162 -0.58 -2.33 -1.16
N VAL A 163 0.00 -2.67 -0.02
CA VAL A 163 -0.16 -1.94 1.24
C VAL A 163 1.18 -1.35 1.60
N LEU A 164 1.22 -0.03 1.77
CA LEU A 164 2.41 0.72 2.16
C LEU A 164 2.30 1.05 3.64
N CYS A 165 3.23 0.57 4.44
CA CYS A 165 3.30 0.82 5.87
C CYS A 165 4.49 1.75 6.14
N ARG A 166 4.28 2.83 6.89
CA ARG A 166 5.35 3.75 7.26
C ARG A 166 5.47 3.84 8.78
N PRO A 167 6.56 3.34 9.39
CA PRO A 167 6.85 3.62 10.79
C PRO A 167 7.00 5.13 10.99
N THR A 168 6.63 5.66 12.16
CA THR A 168 6.59 7.12 12.45
C THR A 168 7.87 7.87 12.05
N ASN A 169 9.03 7.21 12.12
CA ASN A 169 10.34 7.76 11.76
C ASN A 169 11.09 6.90 10.71
N GLY A 170 10.36 6.06 9.99
CA GLY A 170 10.93 5.01 9.15
C GLY A 170 10.66 5.18 7.66
N GLU A 171 11.30 4.29 6.91
CA GLU A 171 11.14 4.11 5.47
C GLU A 171 9.79 3.47 5.17
N THR A 172 9.25 3.70 3.96
CA THR A 172 8.03 3.03 3.53
C THR A 172 8.34 1.57 3.21
N VAL A 173 7.71 0.67 3.95
CA VAL A 173 7.72 -0.77 3.66
C VAL A 173 6.51 -1.10 2.79
N ALA A 174 6.74 -1.76 1.67
CA ALA A 174 5.68 -2.14 0.74
C ALA A 174 5.40 -3.64 0.82
N PHE A 175 4.12 -4.00 0.92
CA PHE A 175 3.64 -5.37 0.88
C PHE A 175 2.80 -5.57 -0.37
N GLU A 176 3.17 -6.54 -1.21
CA GLU A 176 2.29 -7.03 -2.27
C GLU A 176 1.17 -7.83 -1.61
N VAL A 177 -0.07 -7.55 -2.00
CA VAL A 177 -1.24 -8.26 -1.48
C VAL A 177 -1.96 -9.03 -2.58
N MET A 178 -2.72 -10.03 -2.18
CA MET A 178 -3.58 -10.78 -3.08
C MET A 178 -4.93 -11.06 -2.42
N PRO A 179 -6.01 -11.22 -3.21
CA PRO A 179 -7.29 -11.67 -2.69
C PRO A 179 -7.12 -13.01 -1.97
N ARG A 180 -7.75 -13.17 -0.80
CA ARG A 180 -7.83 -14.47 -0.15
C ARG A 180 -8.66 -15.39 -1.03
N GLN A 181 -8.09 -16.54 -1.39
CA GLN A 181 -8.89 -17.59 -1.99
C GLN A 181 -9.91 -18.04 -0.94
N PRO A 182 -11.21 -18.20 -1.31
CA PRO A 182 -12.16 -18.79 -0.40
C PRO A 182 -11.64 -20.18 -0.05
N THR A 183 -11.30 -20.41 1.21
CA THR A 183 -11.06 -21.74 1.74
C THR A 183 -12.40 -22.47 1.67
N ILE A 184 -12.70 -23.09 0.53
CA ILE A 184 -13.78 -24.07 0.43
C ILE A 184 -13.32 -25.19 1.34
N GLY A 185 -13.79 -25.15 2.59
CA GLY A 185 -13.37 -26.08 3.62
C GLY A 185 -13.55 -27.52 3.12
N GLN A 186 -12.63 -28.37 3.55
CA GLN A 186 -12.76 -29.82 3.55
C GLN A 186 -14.00 -30.26 4.36
N ARG A 187 -15.18 -30.04 3.79
CA ARG A 187 -16.35 -30.90 4.00
C ARG A 187 -16.66 -31.48 2.65
N LEU A 188 -16.19 -32.71 2.45
CA LEU A 188 -16.84 -33.64 1.53
C LEU A 188 -18.33 -33.63 1.90
N LEU A 189 -19.14 -32.92 1.13
CA LEU A 189 -20.59 -33.08 1.10
C LEU A 189 -20.87 -34.44 0.45
N ASN A 190 -20.56 -35.50 1.20
CA ASN A 190 -20.96 -36.87 0.91
C ASN A 190 -22.30 -37.21 1.58
N THR A 191 -23.07 -36.21 1.99
CA THR A 191 -24.47 -36.39 2.35
C THR A 191 -25.31 -36.26 1.09
N PRO A 192 -25.91 -37.36 0.58
CA PRO A 192 -26.86 -37.25 -0.52
C PRO A 192 -28.01 -36.34 -0.09
N ILE A 193 -28.27 -35.33 -0.91
CA ILE A 193 -29.45 -34.48 -0.75
C ILE A 193 -30.66 -35.33 -1.15
N ILE A 194 -31.33 -35.93 -0.16
CA ILE A 194 -32.60 -36.62 -0.35
C ILE A 194 -33.69 -35.56 -0.37
N PHE A 195 -34.21 -35.25 -1.55
CA PHE A 195 -35.45 -34.50 -1.68
C PHE A 195 -36.61 -35.43 -1.38
N ASN A 196 -37.21 -35.28 -0.20
CA ASN A 196 -38.48 -35.91 0.12
C ASN A 196 -39.58 -34.99 -0.41
N LEU A 197 -40.14 -35.34 -1.57
CA LEU A 197 -41.35 -34.72 -2.11
C LEU A 197 -42.53 -35.55 -1.60
N ASN A 198 -43.33 -34.94 -0.73
CA ASN A 198 -44.68 -35.43 -0.41
C ASN A 198 -45.61 -35.25 -1.61
#